data_AF-A0A3C1B431-F1
#
_entry.id   AF-A0A3C1B431-F1
#
_cell.length_a   1.000
_cell.length_b   1.000
_cell.length_c   1.000
_cell.angle_alpha   90.00
_cell.angle_beta   90.00
_cell.angle_gamma   90.00
#
_symmetry.space_group_name_H-M   'P 1'
#
loop_
_entity.id
_entity.type
_entity.pdbx_description
1 polymer ?
#
loop_
_entity_poly.entity_id
_entity_poly.type
_entity_poly.pdbx_seq_one_letter_code
_entity_poly.pdbx_strand_id
1 'polypeptide(L)'
;ALILSDKADVHRSRVTNRDRTTFDIHDRVNYAATLSKLEINAENKTATLTLEIDTKMSAVMDYFEIFLIRMKMCRNAAEFLGLQFQLLINGNRLL
;
A
#
# COMPACT_ATOMS: atom_id res chain seq x y z
N ALA A 1 2.48 16.92 2.73
CA ALA A 1 2.17 15.48 2.79
C ALA A 1 2.27 14.77 1.43
N LEU A 2 3.16 15.22 0.50
CA LEU A 2 3.35 14.56 -0.80
C LEU A 2 4.13 13.23 -0.70
N ILE A 3 5.02 13.13 0.29
CA ILE A 3 5.90 11.98 0.51
C ILE A 3 5.12 10.73 0.93
N LEU A 4 4.04 10.89 1.73
CA LEU A 4 3.19 9.78 2.15
C LEU A 4 2.41 9.20 0.97
N SER A 5 1.81 10.07 0.14
CA SER A 5 0.99 9.66 -1.00
C SER A 5 1.79 8.98 -2.11
N ASP A 6 3.00 9.43 -2.41
CA ASP A 6 3.86 8.80 -3.44
C ASP A 6 4.39 7.42 -3.01
N LYS A 7 4.74 7.27 -1.73
CA LYS A 7 5.33 6.01 -1.22
C LYS A 7 4.31 4.93 -0.88
N ALA A 8 3.05 5.30 -0.66
CA ALA A 8 1.95 4.37 -0.43
C ALA A 8 1.31 3.83 -1.72
N ASP A 9 1.70 4.33 -2.89
CA ASP A 9 0.98 4.03 -4.13
C ASP A 9 1.30 2.63 -4.67
N VAL A 10 0.31 1.76 -4.56
CA VAL A 10 0.28 0.39 -5.08
C VAL A 10 -1.08 0.20 -5.70
N HIS A 11 -1.14 0.16 -7.02
CA HIS A 11 -2.41 0.12 -7.71
C HIS A 11 -2.24 -0.46 -9.11
N ARG A 12 -3.24 -1.18 -9.60
CA ARG A 12 -3.22 -1.79 -10.94
C ARG A 12 -2.88 -0.83 -12.07
N SER A 13 -3.21 0.46 -11.92
CA SER A 13 -2.91 1.49 -12.92
C SER A 13 -1.42 1.80 -13.04
N ARG A 14 -0.60 1.35 -12.09
CA ARG A 14 0.86 1.45 -12.16
C ARG A 14 1.47 0.39 -13.09
N VAL A 15 0.73 -0.66 -13.42
CA VAL A 15 1.19 -1.70 -14.35
C VAL A 15 0.98 -1.22 -15.78
N THR A 16 2.09 -0.91 -16.45
CA THR A 16 2.08 -0.51 -17.87
C THR A 16 2.22 -1.71 -18.81
N ASN A 17 2.74 -2.83 -18.29
CA ASN A 17 2.83 -4.09 -19.00
C ASN A 17 1.42 -4.67 -19.27
N ARG A 18 1.11 -4.91 -20.54
CA ARG A 18 -0.19 -5.46 -20.97
C ARG A 18 -0.19 -6.98 -21.06
N ASP A 19 0.99 -7.60 -21.11
CA ASP A 19 1.13 -9.05 -21.21
C ASP A 19 1.32 -9.66 -19.81
N ARG A 20 0.22 -10.19 -19.28
CA ARG A 20 0.18 -10.85 -17.96
C ARG A 20 1.14 -12.01 -17.82
N THR A 21 1.53 -12.67 -18.92
CA THR A 21 2.45 -13.83 -18.88
C THR A 21 3.89 -13.42 -18.54
N THR A 22 4.21 -12.14 -18.71
CA THR A 22 5.55 -11.58 -18.49
C THR A 22 5.65 -10.79 -17.18
N PHE A 23 4.61 -10.83 -16.33
CA PHE A 23 4.59 -10.07 -15.08
C PHE A 23 5.69 -10.52 -14.13
N ASP A 24 6.51 -9.56 -13.71
CA ASP A 24 7.38 -9.73 -12.58
C ASP A 24 6.60 -9.66 -11.25
N ILE A 25 7.30 -9.74 -10.12
CA ILE A 25 6.68 -9.67 -8.80
C ILE A 25 6.02 -8.31 -8.53
N HIS A 26 6.56 -7.21 -9.08
CA HIS A 26 6.00 -5.87 -8.90
C HIS A 26 4.73 -5.70 -9.73
N ASP A 27 4.75 -6.12 -10.99
CA ASP A 27 3.59 -6.08 -11.87
C ASP A 27 2.45 -6.89 -11.27
N ARG A 28 2.72 -8.10 -10.79
CA ARG A 28 1.72 -8.97 -10.17
C ARG A 28 1.10 -8.37 -8.91
N VAL A 29 1.93 -7.84 -8.00
CA VAL A 29 1.43 -7.22 -6.76
C VAL A 29 0.63 -5.95 -7.07
N ASN A 30 1.12 -5.08 -7.95
CA ASN A 30 0.38 -3.89 -8.35
C ASN A 30 -0.93 -4.26 -9.04
N TYR A 31 -0.93 -5.26 -9.92
CA TYR A 31 -2.13 -5.70 -10.61
C TYR A 31 -3.16 -6.30 -9.66
N ALA A 32 -2.71 -7.06 -8.67
CA ALA A 32 -3.54 -7.63 -7.61
C ALA A 32 -4.12 -6.56 -6.68
N ALA A 33 -3.44 -5.41 -6.51
CA ALA A 33 -3.95 -4.29 -5.72
C ALA A 33 -5.09 -3.58 -6.46
N THR A 34 -6.32 -3.86 -6.00
CA THR A 34 -7.57 -3.34 -6.57
C THR A 34 -7.97 -2.00 -5.96
N LEU A 35 -7.51 -1.74 -4.73
CA LEU A 35 -7.69 -0.48 -4.01
C LEU A 35 -6.39 -0.14 -3.29
N SER A 36 -6.01 1.14 -3.36
CA SER A 36 -5.05 1.73 -2.42
C SER A 36 -5.50 3.14 -2.07
N LYS A 37 -5.72 3.38 -0.78
CA LYS A 37 -6.25 4.64 -0.28
C LYS A 37 -5.54 5.03 1.01
N LEU A 38 -4.94 6.21 1.02
CA LEU A 38 -4.36 6.82 2.20
C LEU A 38 -5.30 7.91 2.72
N GLU A 39 -5.73 7.80 3.98
CA GLU A 39 -6.62 8.76 4.64
C GLU A 39 -5.92 9.35 5.85
N ILE A 40 -5.97 10.68 5.98
CA ILE A 40 -5.44 11.39 7.14
C ILE A 40 -6.62 11.88 7.97
N ASN A 41 -6.70 11.43 9.22
CA ASN A 41 -7.67 11.91 10.18
C ASN A 41 -6.93 12.74 11.25
N ALA A 42 -7.07 14.06 11.18
CA ALA A 42 -6.40 14.99 12.08
C ALA A 42 -6.95 14.92 13.52
N GLU A 43 -8.26 14.68 13.68
CA GLU A 43 -8.93 14.61 14.98
C GLU A 43 -8.43 13.40 15.77
N ASN A 44 -8.41 12.23 15.13
CA ASN A 44 -7.92 10.99 15.71
C ASN A 44 -6.40 10.84 15.62
N LYS A 45 -5.69 11.83 15.06
CA LYS A 45 -4.25 11.81 14.79
C LYS A 45 -3.79 10.51 14.11
N THR A 46 -4.47 10.09 13.05
CA THR A 46 -4.16 8.84 12.33
C THR A 46 -3.89 9.07 10.85
N ALA A 47 -3.02 8.24 10.30
CA ALA A 47 -2.77 8.11 8.87
C ALA A 47 -3.01 6.66 8.48
N THR A 48 -4.09 6.40 7.76
CA THR A 48 -4.60 5.05 7.49
C THR A 48 -4.39 4.69 6.03
N LEU A 49 -3.57 3.67 5.76
CA LEU A 49 -3.41 3.07 4.45
C LEU A 49 -4.32 1.84 4.34
N THR A 50 -5.32 1.92 3.47
CA THR A 50 -6.24 0.81 3.16
C THR A 50 -5.91 0.23 1.80
N LEU A 51 -5.75 -1.09 1.76
CA LEU A 51 -5.45 -1.87 0.56
C LEU A 51 -6.46 -2.98 0.37
N GLU A 52 -6.85 -3.20 -0.88
CA GLU A 52 -7.51 -4.43 -1.30
C GLU A 52 -6.61 -5.16 -2.29
N ILE A 53 -6.32 -6.42 -1.98
CA ILE A 53 -5.45 -7.29 -2.77
C ILE A 53 -6.23 -8.54 -3.14
N ASP A 54 -6.35 -8.78 -4.45
CA ASP A 54 -6.88 -10.03 -4.98
C ASP A 54 -5.90 -11.17 -4.70
N THR A 55 -6.20 -11.96 -3.66
CA THR A 55 -5.37 -13.06 -3.20
C THR A 55 -5.34 -14.25 -4.15
N LYS A 56 -6.19 -14.27 -5.19
CA LYS A 56 -6.08 -15.24 -6.29
C LYS A 56 -4.94 -14.88 -7.24
N MET A 57 -4.52 -13.61 -7.27
CA MET A 57 -3.46 -13.12 -8.14
C MET A 57 -2.11 -12.98 -7.43
N SER A 58 -2.09 -12.54 -6.17
CA SER A 58 -0.85 -12.41 -5.38
C SER A 58 -1.15 -12.59 -3.89
N ALA A 59 -0.24 -13.23 -3.16
CA ALA A 59 -0.37 -13.31 -1.71
C ALA A 59 -0.14 -11.94 -1.06
N VAL A 60 -0.76 -11.70 0.10
CA VAL A 60 -0.50 -10.48 0.89
C VAL A 60 0.98 -10.39 1.30
N MET A 61 1.67 -11.52 1.48
CA MET A 61 3.10 -11.53 1.78
C MET A 61 3.96 -10.99 0.63
N ASP A 62 3.57 -11.19 -0.63
CA ASP A 62 4.30 -10.63 -1.79
C ASP A 62 4.26 -9.10 -1.75
N TYR A 63 3.15 -8.53 -1.30
CA TYR A 63 3.05 -7.09 -1.07
C TYR A 63 4.06 -6.62 -0.04
N PHE A 64 4.16 -7.31 1.10
CA PHE A 64 5.14 -6.97 2.12
C PHE A 64 6.58 -7.10 1.60
N GLU A 65 6.90 -8.14 0.82
CA GLU A 65 8.25 -8.34 0.29
C GLU A 65 8.75 -7.14 -0.51
N ILE A 66 7.87 -6.53 -1.31
CA ILE A 66 8.23 -5.39 -2.17
C ILE A 66 8.06 -4.04 -1.46
N PHE A 67 6.97 -3.87 -0.71
CA PHE A 67 6.52 -2.55 -0.24
C PHE A 67 6.86 -2.25 1.23
N LEU A 68 7.42 -3.21 1.99
CA LEU A 68 7.74 -3.02 3.41
C LEU A 68 8.61 -1.80 3.68
N ILE A 69 9.63 -1.56 2.84
CA ILE A 69 10.52 -0.40 3.01
C ILE A 69 9.74 0.91 2.83
N ARG A 70 8.86 0.99 1.82
CA ARG A 70 8.06 2.18 1.54
C ARG A 70 7.02 2.42 2.64
N MET A 71 6.43 1.36 3.17
CA MET A 71 5.55 1.45 4.33
C MET A 71 6.27 1.97 5.58
N LYS A 72 7.50 1.50 5.84
CA LYS A 72 8.31 2.04 6.95
C LYS A 72 8.55 3.54 6.78
N MET A 73 8.82 4.01 5.57
CA MET A 73 8.93 5.45 5.30
C MET A 73 7.61 6.17 5.59
N CYS A 74 6.47 5.59 5.22
CA CYS A 74 5.16 6.17 5.51
C CYS A 74 4.88 6.26 7.01
N ARG A 75 5.22 5.20 7.75
CA ARG A 75 5.14 5.17 9.21
C ARG A 75 5.99 6.27 9.84
N ASN A 76 7.27 6.35 9.47
CA ASN A 76 8.19 7.35 10.03
C ASN A 76 7.74 8.79 9.71
N ALA A 77 7.21 9.02 8.50
CA ALA A 77 6.67 10.32 8.12
C ALA A 77 5.37 10.66 8.87
N ALA A 78 4.50 9.68 9.14
CA ALA A 78 3.33 9.88 9.99
C ALA A 78 3.75 10.22 11.43
N GLU A 79 4.71 9.48 12.00
CA GLU A 79 5.26 9.74 13.34
C GLU A 79 5.87 11.13 13.45
N PHE A 80 6.64 11.57 12.44
CA PHE A 80 7.18 12.92 12.37
C PHE A 80 6.08 14.01 12.39
N LEU A 81 4.93 13.72 11.79
CA LEU A 81 3.75 14.60 11.78
C LEU A 81 2.88 14.45 13.05
N GLY A 82 3.29 13.64 14.03
CA GLY A 82 2.53 13.37 15.24
C GLY A 82 1.28 12.51 15.00
N LEU A 83 1.25 11.74 13.91
CA LEU A 83 0.17 10.85 13.51
C LEU A 83 0.56 9.38 13.74
N GLN A 84 -0.40 8.56 14.15
CA GLN A 84 -0.27 7.11 14.19
C GLN A 84 -0.57 6.52 12.80
N PHE A 85 0.41 5.82 12.23
CA PHE A 85 0.21 5.08 10.99
C PHE A 85 -0.57 3.78 11.24
N GLN A 86 -1.57 3.50 10.40
CA GLN A 86 -2.37 2.28 10.43
C GLN A 86 -2.38 1.63 9.05
N LEU A 87 -2.35 0.29 9.02
CA LEU A 87 -2.43 -0.48 7.78
C LEU A 87 -3.60 -1.44 7.84
N LEU A 88 -4.51 -1.32 6.87
CA LEU A 88 -5.60 -2.25 6.65
C LEU A 88 -5.41 -2.93 5.30
N ILE A 89 -5.43 -4.26 5.28
CA ILE A 89 -5.40 -5.06 4.06
C ILE A 89 -6.56 -6.03 4.07
N ASN A 90 -7.40 -6.00 3.03
CA ASN A 90 -8.57 -6.87 2.90
C ASN A 90 -9.46 -6.84 4.16
N GLY A 91 -9.69 -5.64 4.70
CA GLY A 91 -10.49 -5.41 5.91
C GLY A 91 -9.81 -5.79 7.24
N ASN A 92 -8.60 -6.38 7.21
CA ASN A 92 -7.87 -6.76 8.41
C ASN A 92 -6.87 -5.67 8.79
N ARG A 93 -6.88 -5.27 10.06
CA ARG A 93 -5.88 -4.33 10.60
C ARG A 93 -4.60 -5.09 10.95
N LEU A 94 -3.49 -4.69 10.34
CA LEU A 94 -2.19 -5.33 10.54
C LEU A 94 -1.23 -4.47 11.39
N LEU A 95 -1.39 -3.15 11.36
CA LEU A 95 -0.62 -2.15 12.13
C LEU A 95 -1.55 -1.02 12.62
#